data_AF-A0A3L6L9Q5-F1
#
_entry.id   AF-A0A3L6L9Q5-F1
#
_cell.length_a   1.000
_cell.length_b   1.000
_cell.length_c   1.000
_cell.angle_alpha   90.00
_cell.angle_beta   90.00
_cell.angle_gamma   90.00
#
_symmetry.space_group_name_H-M   'P 1'
#
loop_
_entity.id
_entity.type
_entity.pdbx_description
1 polymer ?
#
loop_
_entity_poly.entity_id
_entity_poly.type
_entity_poly.pdbx_seq_one_letter_code
_entity_poly.pdbx_strand_id
1 'polypeptide(L)'
;MSKGKGSGNNVGILGTIAGAGSGACSGDHSTNNGACMFAGATDGKPTTPAWLTQLKVAASEARQAETQLDQIMIEEAQLTSDNNTLSALMATALAQAETAATKGRSESYKQANNDLKAADEKQLDGADKKQTNRKLPNSKRRV
;
A
#
# COMPACT_ATOMS: atom_id res chain seq x y z
N MET A 1 -34.43 19.31 22.19
CA MET A 1 -35.24 20.14 21.27
C MET A 1 -36.15 21.04 22.09
N SER A 2 -35.96 22.34 21.95
CA SER A 2 -36.79 23.39 22.56
C SER A 2 -38.25 23.26 22.10
N LYS A 3 -39.20 23.72 22.92
CA LYS A 3 -40.63 23.75 22.57
C LYS A 3 -40.82 24.62 21.31
N GLY A 4 -41.66 24.17 20.38
CA GLY A 4 -41.94 24.94 19.18
C GLY A 4 -42.55 26.30 19.52
N LYS A 5 -42.27 27.34 18.72
CA LYS A 5 -42.88 28.68 18.90
C LYS A 5 -44.37 28.71 18.53
N GLY A 6 -44.87 27.70 17.82
CA GLY A 6 -46.29 27.54 17.50
C GLY A 6 -47.10 26.93 18.65
N SER A 7 -48.43 26.96 18.52
CA SER A 7 -49.36 26.28 19.42
C SER A 7 -50.09 25.15 18.68
N GLY A 8 -50.46 24.09 19.41
CA GLY A 8 -51.17 22.95 18.83
C GLY A 8 -50.50 22.35 17.59
N ASN A 9 -51.29 22.13 16.54
CA ASN A 9 -50.82 21.55 15.28
C ASN A 9 -49.86 22.46 14.50
N ASN A 10 -49.85 23.76 14.77
CA ASN A 10 -48.98 24.71 14.05
C ASN A 10 -47.50 24.47 14.33
N VAL A 11 -47.17 23.72 15.39
CA VAL A 11 -45.79 23.30 15.69
C VAL A 11 -45.25 22.28 14.68
N GLY A 12 -46.13 21.50 14.05
CA GLY A 12 -45.75 20.45 13.09
C GLY A 12 -45.74 20.91 11.64
N ILE A 13 -45.94 22.19 11.36
CA ILE A 13 -46.09 22.71 10.00
C ILE A 13 -44.73 23.03 9.41
N LEU A 14 -44.48 22.51 8.20
CA LEU A 14 -43.38 22.89 7.32
C LEU A 14 -43.98 23.60 6.11
N GLY A 15 -43.61 24.86 5.88
CA GLY A 15 -44.21 25.71 4.84
C GLY A 15 -45.01 26.86 5.43
N THR A 16 -45.95 27.41 4.67
CA THR A 16 -46.70 28.61 5.06
C THR A 16 -48.21 28.37 5.01
N ILE A 17 -48.92 28.99 5.95
CA ILE A 17 -50.38 29.12 5.96
C ILE A 17 -50.68 30.62 5.97
N ALA A 18 -51.54 31.08 5.06
CA ALA A 18 -51.90 32.49 4.96
C ALA A 18 -52.77 32.93 6.16
N GLY A 19 -52.67 34.20 6.56
CA GLY A 19 -53.48 34.75 7.64
C GLY A 19 -53.07 34.24 9.03
N ALA A 20 -54.07 33.91 9.87
CA ALA A 20 -53.84 33.54 11.28
C ALA A 20 -53.35 32.10 11.49
N GLY A 21 -53.15 31.34 10.41
CA GLY A 21 -52.58 29.98 10.49
C GLY A 21 -53.52 28.94 11.11
N SER A 22 -54.84 29.08 10.92
CA SER A 22 -55.86 28.20 11.54
C SER A 22 -56.45 27.13 10.62
N GLY A 23 -56.17 27.17 9.31
CA GLY A 23 -56.71 26.21 8.34
C GLY A 23 -55.67 25.19 7.86
N ALA A 24 -55.92 24.59 6.71
CA ALA A 24 -55.28 23.34 6.30
C ALA A 24 -54.12 23.54 5.30
N CYS A 25 -53.23 22.54 5.25
CA CYS A 25 -52.25 22.39 4.18
C CYS A 25 -52.89 21.83 2.91
N SER A 26 -53.78 22.62 2.28
CA SER A 26 -54.51 22.22 1.07
C SER A 26 -53.76 22.55 -0.22
N GLY A 27 -52.72 23.38 -0.16
CA GLY A 27 -52.05 23.93 -1.34
C GLY A 27 -52.76 25.15 -1.95
N ASP A 28 -53.94 25.52 -1.45
CA ASP A 28 -54.64 26.74 -1.84
C ASP A 28 -54.09 27.97 -1.10
N HIS A 29 -54.04 29.11 -1.78
CA HIS A 29 -53.60 30.39 -1.24
C HIS A 29 -54.78 31.26 -0.77
N SER A 30 -55.82 30.63 -0.23
CA SER A 30 -56.95 31.34 0.39
C SER A 30 -56.65 31.74 1.83
N THR A 31 -57.48 32.60 2.41
CA THR A 31 -57.39 32.96 3.84
C THR A 31 -57.42 31.69 4.70
N ASN A 32 -56.44 31.57 5.61
CA ASN A 32 -56.23 30.44 6.52
C ASN A 32 -55.74 29.13 5.89
N ASN A 33 -55.50 29.05 4.57
CA ASN A 33 -54.91 27.87 3.93
C ASN A 33 -53.49 28.17 3.43
N GLY A 34 -52.74 27.14 3.04
CA GLY A 34 -51.48 27.36 2.37
C GLY A 34 -50.76 26.14 1.85
N ALA A 35 -49.60 26.40 1.26
CA ALA A 35 -48.68 25.40 0.76
C ALA A 35 -47.78 24.95 1.92
N CYS A 36 -48.18 23.87 2.57
CA CYS A 36 -47.46 23.30 3.68
C CYS A 36 -47.59 21.79 3.77
N MET A 37 -46.81 21.19 4.67
CA MET A 37 -46.92 19.81 5.10
C MET A 37 -47.08 19.81 6.62
N PHE A 38 -48.00 18.99 7.13
CA PHE A 38 -48.09 18.71 8.56
C PHE A 38 -47.34 17.42 8.88
N ALA A 39 -46.23 17.55 9.62
CA ALA A 39 -45.41 16.43 10.06
C ALA A 39 -46.00 15.69 11.28
N GLY A 40 -47.04 16.23 11.91
CA GLY A 40 -47.53 15.80 13.23
C GLY A 40 -47.00 16.69 14.36
N ALA A 41 -47.71 16.72 15.49
CA ALA A 41 -47.28 17.44 16.69
C ALA A 41 -47.59 16.62 17.96
N THR A 42 -46.61 16.50 18.84
CA THR A 42 -46.73 15.81 20.14
C THR A 42 -45.97 16.60 21.19
N ASP A 43 -46.59 16.85 22.35
CA ASP A 43 -45.99 17.61 23.47
C ASP A 43 -45.41 18.99 23.09
N GLY A 44 -46.05 19.66 22.11
CA GLY A 44 -45.58 20.95 21.61
C GLY A 44 -44.27 20.85 20.82
N LYS A 45 -44.03 19.71 20.16
CA LYS A 45 -42.90 19.45 19.27
C LYS A 45 -43.39 18.82 17.97
N PRO A 46 -42.73 19.10 16.83
CA PRO A 46 -43.06 18.42 15.58
C PRO A 46 -42.70 16.93 15.69
N THR A 47 -43.58 16.08 15.18
CA THR A 47 -43.26 14.66 15.00
C THR A 47 -42.25 14.53 13.87
N THR A 48 -41.33 13.56 13.97
CA THR A 48 -40.35 13.31 12.91
C THR A 48 -41.00 12.48 11.80
N PRO A 49 -41.05 12.97 10.54
CA PRO A 49 -41.59 12.18 9.43
C PRO A 49 -40.72 10.96 9.11
N ALA A 50 -41.35 9.87 8.67
CA ALA A 50 -40.65 8.64 8.31
C ALA A 50 -39.60 8.84 7.20
N TRP A 51 -39.90 9.67 6.19
CA TRP A 51 -38.97 9.97 5.09
C TRP A 51 -37.70 10.67 5.59
N LEU A 52 -37.77 11.49 6.65
CA LEU A 52 -36.61 12.17 7.20
C LEU A 52 -35.67 11.19 7.90
N THR A 53 -36.22 10.16 8.54
CA THR A 53 -35.43 9.06 9.11
C THR A 53 -34.69 8.31 8.01
N GLN A 54 -35.37 7.97 6.92
CA GLN A 54 -34.75 7.27 5.78
C GLN A 54 -33.65 8.11 5.14
N LEU A 55 -33.86 9.42 4.95
CA LEU A 55 -32.82 10.32 4.42
C LEU A 55 -31.60 10.41 5.33
N LYS A 56 -31.78 10.38 6.66
CA LYS A 56 -30.66 10.39 7.60
C LYS A 56 -29.83 9.10 7.50
N VAL A 57 -30.49 7.95 7.34
CA VAL A 57 -29.80 6.67 7.13
C VAL A 57 -29.02 6.71 5.81
N ALA A 58 -29.66 7.08 4.71
CA ALA A 58 -29.00 7.19 3.40
C ALA A 58 -27.83 8.18 3.43
N ALA A 59 -27.96 9.32 4.10
CA ALA A 59 -26.87 10.28 4.26
C ALA A 59 -25.71 9.73 5.10
N SER A 60 -25.99 8.92 6.11
CA SER A 60 -24.96 8.24 6.91
C SER A 60 -24.22 7.19 6.07
N GLU A 61 -24.95 6.38 5.31
CA GLU A 61 -24.37 5.38 4.41
C GLU A 61 -23.49 6.02 3.33
N ALA A 62 -23.94 7.12 2.73
CA ALA A 62 -23.17 7.87 1.74
C ALA A 62 -21.82 8.35 2.31
N ARG A 63 -21.84 8.94 3.52
CA ARG A 63 -20.59 9.38 4.18
C ARG A 63 -19.65 8.22 4.52
N GLN A 64 -20.20 7.08 4.93
CA GLN A 64 -19.39 5.90 5.20
C GLN A 64 -18.75 5.36 3.92
N ALA A 65 -19.48 5.36 2.81
CA ALA A 65 -18.94 4.96 1.51
C ALA A 65 -17.80 5.88 1.06
N GLU A 66 -17.94 7.20 1.24
CA GLU A 66 -16.86 8.16 0.96
C GLU A 66 -15.60 7.86 1.80
N THR A 67 -15.74 7.66 3.11
CA THR A 67 -14.60 7.28 3.96
C THR A 67 -13.96 5.95 3.56
N GLN A 68 -14.77 4.96 3.15
CA GLN A 68 -14.24 3.67 2.68
C GLN A 68 -13.44 3.82 1.38
N LEU A 69 -13.87 4.69 0.47
CA LEU A 69 -13.13 4.96 -0.76
C LEU A 69 -11.78 5.61 -0.47
N ASP A 70 -11.73 6.59 0.43
CA ASP A 70 -10.47 7.22 0.84
C ASP A 70 -9.50 6.19 1.45
N GLN A 71 -10.03 5.29 2.30
CA GLN A 71 -9.26 4.21 2.91
C GLN A 71 -8.70 3.25 1.84
N ILE A 72 -9.52 2.85 0.86
CA ILE A 72 -9.10 1.96 -0.24
C ILE A 72 -7.99 2.61 -1.06
N MET A 73 -8.08 3.92 -1.36
CA MET A 73 -7.04 4.62 -2.10
C MET A 73 -5.70 4.64 -1.35
N ILE A 74 -5.73 4.83 -0.02
CA ILE A 74 -4.54 4.78 0.83
C ILE A 74 -3.94 3.36 0.83
N GLU A 75 -4.78 2.34 0.97
CA GLU A 75 -4.35 0.94 0.96
C GLU A 75 -3.76 0.53 -0.39
N GLU A 76 -4.34 0.97 -1.50
CA GLU A 76 -3.82 0.72 -2.85
C GLU A 76 -2.44 1.37 -3.05
N ALA A 77 -2.27 2.62 -2.59
CA ALA A 77 -0.99 3.31 -2.62
C ALA A 77 0.06 2.58 -1.78
N GLN A 78 -0.32 2.09 -0.59
CA GLN A 78 0.56 1.30 0.27
C GLN A 78 0.97 -0.01 -0.39
N LEU A 79 0.02 -0.77 -0.96
CA LEU A 79 0.30 -2.02 -1.68
C LEU A 79 1.27 -1.80 -2.85
N THR A 80 1.09 -0.70 -3.59
CA THR A 80 1.99 -0.34 -4.69
C THR A 80 3.40 -0.03 -4.18
N SER A 81 3.51 0.73 -3.09
CA SER A 81 4.79 1.04 -2.45
C SER A 81 5.50 -0.22 -1.94
N ASP A 82 4.77 -1.12 -1.31
CA ASP A 82 5.31 -2.38 -0.78
C ASP A 82 5.80 -3.29 -1.91
N ASN A 83 5.02 -3.40 -3.00
CA ASN A 83 5.43 -4.16 -4.19
C ASN A 83 6.73 -3.60 -4.79
N ASN A 84 6.82 -2.27 -4.96
CA ASN A 84 8.02 -1.62 -5.47
C ASN A 84 9.23 -1.86 -4.55
N THR A 85 9.02 -1.79 -3.24
CA THR A 85 10.07 -2.02 -2.25
C THR A 85 10.58 -3.46 -2.31
N LEU A 86 9.68 -4.44 -2.32
CA LEU A 86 10.04 -5.86 -2.45
C LEU A 86 10.79 -6.13 -3.76
N SER A 87 10.31 -5.57 -4.86
CA SER A 87 10.96 -5.68 -6.16
C SER A 87 12.37 -5.09 -6.16
N ALA A 88 12.56 -3.92 -5.55
CA ALA A 88 13.87 -3.29 -5.40
C ALA A 88 14.81 -4.11 -4.50
N LEU A 89 14.31 -4.66 -3.40
CA LEU A 89 15.09 -5.54 -2.52
C LEU A 89 15.52 -6.82 -3.25
N MET A 90 14.63 -7.45 -4.01
CA MET A 90 14.96 -8.61 -4.83
C MET A 90 16.00 -8.29 -5.90
N ALA A 91 15.84 -7.18 -6.63
CA ALA A 91 16.81 -6.74 -7.62
C ALA A 91 18.19 -6.48 -7.00
N THR A 92 18.21 -5.86 -5.81
CA THR A 92 19.45 -5.60 -5.06
C THR A 92 20.12 -6.92 -4.61
N ALA A 93 19.34 -7.86 -4.08
CA ALA A 93 19.84 -9.17 -3.66
C ALA A 93 20.42 -9.96 -4.84
N LEU A 94 19.76 -9.94 -6.00
CA LEU A 94 20.24 -10.58 -7.22
C LEU A 94 21.56 -9.94 -7.70
N ALA A 95 21.65 -8.61 -7.75
CA ALA A 95 22.88 -7.92 -8.13
C ALA A 95 24.05 -8.22 -7.17
N GLN A 96 23.77 -8.34 -5.87
CA GLN A 96 24.77 -8.76 -4.87
C GLN A 96 25.22 -10.21 -5.09
N ALA A 97 24.30 -11.12 -5.43
CA ALA A 97 24.65 -12.51 -5.72
C ALA A 97 25.51 -12.64 -6.98
N GLU A 98 25.18 -11.90 -8.05
CA GLU A 98 25.96 -11.89 -9.29
C GLU A 98 27.37 -11.31 -9.11
N THR A 99 27.51 -10.24 -8.31
CA THR A 99 28.81 -9.64 -8.00
C THR A 99 29.67 -10.54 -7.10
N ALA A 100 29.06 -11.27 -6.17
CA ALA A 100 29.76 -12.27 -5.37
C ALA A 100 30.26 -13.45 -6.23
N ALA A 101 29.43 -13.96 -7.15
CA ALA A 101 29.78 -15.05 -8.06
C ALA A 101 30.94 -14.67 -9.01
N THR A 102 30.94 -13.43 -9.52
CA THR A 102 32.03 -12.92 -10.38
C THR A 102 33.34 -12.71 -9.61
N LYS A 103 33.30 -12.24 -8.36
CA LYS A 103 34.49 -12.15 -7.50
C LYS A 103 35.09 -13.52 -7.21
N GLY A 104 34.27 -14.51 -6.83
CA GLY A 104 34.73 -15.88 -6.59
C GLY A 104 35.37 -16.52 -7.83
N ARG A 105 34.80 -16.28 -9.02
CA ARG A 105 35.39 -16.73 -10.29
C ARG A 105 36.73 -16.03 -10.59
N SER A 106 36.84 -14.72 -10.36
CA SER A 106 38.08 -13.96 -10.52
C SER A 106 39.19 -14.47 -9.58
N GLU A 107 38.89 -14.74 -8.31
CA GLU A 107 39.87 -15.26 -7.36
C GLU A 107 40.31 -16.68 -7.69
N SER A 108 39.38 -17.55 -8.11
CA SER A 108 39.69 -18.89 -8.61
C SER A 108 40.62 -18.84 -9.83
N TYR A 109 40.40 -17.92 -10.77
CA TYR A 109 41.28 -17.72 -11.94
C TYR A 109 42.67 -17.18 -11.56
N LYS A 110 42.76 -16.31 -10.56
CA LYS A 110 44.06 -15.81 -10.06
C LYS A 110 44.85 -16.90 -9.35
N GLN A 111 44.17 -17.70 -8.53
CA GLN A 111 44.78 -18.82 -7.82
C GLN A 111 45.31 -19.87 -8.82
N ALA A 112 44.50 -20.27 -9.80
CA ALA A 112 44.90 -21.22 -10.83
C ALA A 112 46.10 -20.73 -11.66
N ASN A 113 46.17 -19.44 -11.99
CA ASN A 113 47.33 -18.87 -12.70
C ASN A 113 48.60 -18.82 -11.84
N ASN A 114 48.47 -18.56 -10.54
CA ASN A 114 49.61 -18.58 -9.63
C ASN A 114 50.14 -20.00 -9.43
N ASP A 115 49.26 -21.00 -9.34
CA ASP A 115 49.63 -22.41 -9.23
C ASP A 115 50.32 -22.92 -10.51
N LEU A 116 49.87 -22.47 -11.69
CA LEU A 116 50.53 -22.74 -12.98
C LEU A 116 51.93 -22.12 -13.05
N LYS A 117 52.11 -20.87 -12.60
CA LYS A 117 53.44 -20.22 -12.54
C LYS A 117 54.39 -20.91 -11.55
N ALA A 118 53.88 -21.30 -10.37
CA ALA A 118 54.67 -22.02 -9.38
C ALA A 118 55.08 -23.44 -9.85
N ALA A 119 54.27 -24.07 -10.71
CA ALA A 119 54.63 -25.33 -11.36
C ALA A 119 55.75 -25.15 -12.41
N ASP A 120 55.71 -24.06 -13.17
CA ASP A 120 56.71 -23.75 -14.20
C ASP A 120 58.09 -23.41 -13.59
N GLU A 121 58.12 -22.64 -12.49
CA GLU A 121 59.36 -22.35 -11.75
C GLU A 121 60.02 -23.60 -11.14
N LYS A 122 59.22 -24.54 -10.64
CA LYS A 122 59.74 -25.83 -10.11
C LYS A 122 60.31 -26.74 -11.20
N GLN A 123 59.90 -26.56 -12.46
CA GLN A 123 60.40 -27.34 -13.59
C GLN A 123 61.77 -26.84 -14.07
N LEU A 124 62.06 -25.55 -13.90
CA LEU A 124 63.38 -24.94 -14.17
C LEU A 124 64.43 -25.33 -13.12
N ASP A 125 64.07 -25.34 -11.83
CA ASP A 125 64.98 -25.78 -10.75
C ASP A 125 65.33 -27.28 -10.76
N GLY A 126 64.45 -28.11 -11.35
CA GLY A 126 64.67 -29.54 -11.53
C GLY A 126 65.62 -29.89 -12.68
N ALA A 127 65.74 -29.00 -13.68
CA ALA A 127 66.63 -29.17 -14.82
C ALA A 127 68.10 -28.88 -14.45
N ASP A 128 68.33 -27.90 -13.56
CA ASP A 128 69.68 -27.52 -13.11
C ASP A 128 70.33 -28.59 -12.20
N LYS A 129 69.55 -29.27 -11.37
CA LYS A 129 70.06 -30.31 -10.45
C LYS A 129 70.42 -31.64 -11.13
N LYS A 130 70.03 -31.86 -12.39
CA LYS A 130 70.39 -33.07 -13.15
C LYS A 130 71.76 -32.97 -13.83
N GLN A 131 72.34 -31.77 -14.00
CA GLN A 131 73.65 -31.62 -14.65
C GLN A 131 74.84 -31.83 -13.69
N THR A 132 74.69 -31.62 -12.38
CA THR A 132 75.81 -31.65 -11.43
C THR A 132 76.15 -33.02 -10.83
N ASN A 133 75.40 -34.09 -11.15
CA ASN A 133 75.56 -35.42 -10.51
C ASN A 133 75.96 -36.59 -11.43
N ARG A 134 76.49 -36.36 -12.64
CA ARG A 134 77.15 -37.42 -13.43
C ARG A 134 78.67 -37.46 -13.18
N LYS A 135 79.09 -38.02 -12.04
CA LYS A 135 80.46 -38.59 -11.93
C LYS A 135 80.48 -39.92 -12.69
N LEU A 136 81.26 -39.99 -13.76
CA LEU A 136 81.56 -41.24 -14.48
C LEU A 136 82.37 -42.19 -13.56
N PRO A 137 81.94 -43.45 -13.34
CA PRO A 137 82.85 -44.50 -12.89
C PRO A 137 83.40 -45.23 -14.12
N ASN A 138 84.73 -45.40 -14.21
CA ASN A 138 85.29 -46.38 -15.15
C ASN A 138 86.32 -47.30 -14.47
N SER A 139 85.78 -48.45 -14.08
CA SER A 139 86.26 -49.83 -14.17
C SER A 139 87.77 -50.09 -14.42
N LYS A 140 88.36 -50.88 -13.51
CA LYS A 140 89.65 -51.57 -13.64
C LYS A 140 89.57 -52.63 -14.76
N ARG A 141 90.50 -52.63 -15.71
CA ARG A 141 90.75 -53.76 -16.63
C ARG A 141 91.92 -54.62 -16.11
N ARG A 142 91.66 -55.92 -15.94
CA ARG A 142 92.69 -56.98 -15.98
C ARG A 142 93.12 -57.16 -17.43
N VAL A 143 94.43 -57.23 -17.68
CA VAL A 143 95.12 -58.27 -18.45
C VAL A 143 96.47 -58.46 -17.79
#